data_AF-A0A3S3R1P3-F1
#
_entry.id   AF-A0A3S3R1P3-F1
#
_cell.length_a   1.000
_cell.length_b   1.000
_cell.length_c   1.000
_cell.angle_alpha   90.00
_cell.angle_beta   90.00
_cell.angle_gamma   90.00
#
_symmetry.space_group_name_H-M   'P 1'
#
loop_
_entity.id
_entity.type
_entity.pdbx_description
1 polymer ?
#
loop_
_entity_poly.entity_id
_entity_poly.type
_entity_poly.pdbx_seq_one_letter_code
_entity_poly.pdbx_strand_id
1 'polypeptide(L)'
;MTKGFKKKQSKRVSARKRYKIEKKVREHNRKMRKMAKKQKQKPNRKDPGIPNSLPFKDEVIREVEQYKQREEERKQLLKEKAKKRRQEAKSESLNKRREITTIDELAASAKKRTVEFEQRKSDKKKRNSKANAAASSQQQCNVVDMDQD
;
A
#
# COMPACT_ATOMS: atom_id res chain seq x y z
N MET A 1 9.46 -58.78 -36.77
CA MET A 1 9.58 -58.45 -35.32
C MET A 1 9.95 -56.99 -35.14
N THR A 2 9.04 -56.12 -34.69
CA THR A 2 9.27 -54.68 -34.57
C THR A 2 10.06 -54.31 -33.30
N LYS A 3 11.39 -54.26 -33.42
CA LYS A 3 12.32 -53.78 -32.38
C LYS A 3 12.28 -52.24 -32.28
N GLY A 4 11.21 -51.66 -31.74
CA GLY A 4 11.18 -50.19 -31.56
C GLY A 4 10.07 -49.64 -30.67
N PHE A 5 8.86 -50.22 -30.74
CA PHE A 5 7.69 -49.71 -30.01
C PHE A 5 7.68 -50.03 -28.50
N LYS A 6 8.46 -51.02 -28.04
CA LYS A 6 8.40 -51.54 -26.66
C LYS A 6 9.32 -50.84 -25.64
N LYS A 7 10.13 -49.86 -26.06
CA LYS A 7 11.07 -49.12 -25.18
C LYS A 7 10.55 -47.76 -24.72
N LYS A 8 9.33 -47.37 -25.11
CA LYS A 8 8.75 -46.08 -24.74
C LYS A 8 8.34 -46.08 -23.27
N GLN A 9 8.93 -45.18 -22.49
CA GLN A 9 8.56 -45.00 -21.10
C GLN A 9 7.11 -44.52 -20.98
N SER A 10 6.39 -45.05 -20.00
CA SER A 10 5.02 -44.65 -19.72
C SER A 10 4.97 -43.21 -19.21
N LYS A 11 4.01 -42.42 -19.69
CA LYS A 11 3.72 -41.07 -19.17
C LYS A 11 2.99 -41.12 -17.82
N ARG A 12 2.52 -42.30 -17.40
CA ARG A 12 1.80 -42.46 -16.12
C ARG A 12 2.74 -42.18 -14.96
N VAL A 13 2.32 -41.30 -14.05
CA VAL A 13 3.08 -40.97 -12.84
C VAL A 13 2.58 -41.83 -11.70
N SER A 14 3.46 -42.65 -11.12
CA SER A 14 3.12 -43.43 -9.92
C SER A 14 2.71 -42.50 -8.77
N ALA A 15 1.77 -42.95 -7.93
CA ALA A 15 1.30 -42.17 -6.78
C ALA A 15 2.46 -41.71 -5.88
N ARG A 16 3.44 -42.60 -5.63
CA ARG A 16 4.67 -42.29 -4.88
C ARG A 16 5.41 -41.08 -5.46
N LYS A 17 5.51 -40.98 -6.79
CA LYS A 17 6.18 -39.86 -7.46
C LYS A 17 5.36 -38.57 -7.37
N ARG A 18 4.03 -38.63 -7.52
CA ARG A 18 3.12 -37.49 -7.35
C ARG A 18 3.23 -36.87 -5.95
N TYR A 19 3.04 -37.67 -4.91
CA TYR A 19 3.11 -37.17 -3.53
C TYR A 19 4.51 -36.66 -3.14
N LYS A 20 5.57 -37.27 -3.67
CA LYS A 20 6.94 -36.77 -3.46
C LYS A 20 7.15 -35.40 -4.13
N ILE A 21 6.62 -35.18 -5.32
CA ILE A 21 6.67 -33.88 -6.01
C ILE A 21 5.90 -32.83 -5.22
N GLU A 22 4.65 -33.11 -4.83
CA GLU A 22 3.83 -32.19 -4.04
C GLU A 22 4.51 -31.79 -2.72
N LYS A 23 5.08 -32.76 -2.00
CA LYS A 23 5.81 -32.50 -0.75
C LYS A 23 7.00 -31.58 -0.98
N LYS A 24 7.77 -31.82 -2.05
CA LYS A 24 8.92 -30.98 -2.43
C LYS A 24 8.50 -29.57 -2.83
N VAL A 25 7.43 -29.42 -3.62
CA VAL A 25 6.89 -28.11 -4.02
C VAL A 25 6.38 -27.35 -2.80
N ARG A 26 5.61 -28.00 -1.91
CA ARG A 26 5.15 -27.40 -0.65
C ARG A 26 6.32 -26.95 0.22
N GLU A 27 7.36 -27.76 0.33
CA GLU A 27 8.56 -27.42 1.09
C GLU A 27 9.32 -26.24 0.47
N HIS A 28 9.50 -26.25 -0.86
CA HIS A 28 10.12 -25.14 -1.60
C HIS A 28 9.34 -23.84 -1.40
N ASN A 29 8.03 -23.85 -1.62
CA ASN A 29 7.17 -22.67 -1.43
C ASN A 29 7.16 -22.20 0.02
N ARG A 30 7.25 -23.12 1.01
CA ARG A 30 7.42 -22.76 2.41
C ARG A 30 8.76 -22.07 2.67
N LYS A 31 9.85 -22.56 2.09
CA LYS A 31 11.19 -21.94 2.19
C LYS A 31 11.21 -20.57 1.49
N MET A 32 10.69 -20.45 0.27
CA MET A 32 10.58 -19.19 -0.47
C MET A 32 9.77 -18.14 0.28
N ARG A 33 8.62 -18.51 0.88
CA ARG A 33 7.85 -17.61 1.75
C ARG A 33 8.64 -17.15 2.98
N LYS A 34 9.38 -18.05 3.64
CA LYS A 34 10.24 -17.69 4.78
C LYS A 34 11.37 -16.75 4.35
N MET A 35 12.02 -17.03 3.21
CA MET A 35 13.10 -16.20 2.69
C MET A 35 12.60 -14.82 2.25
N ALA A 36 11.46 -14.74 1.55
CA ALA A 36 10.83 -13.49 1.14
C ALA A 36 10.45 -12.61 2.34
N LYS A 37 10.01 -13.22 3.46
CA LYS A 37 9.75 -12.47 4.71
C LYS A 37 11.04 -11.96 5.36
N LYS A 38 12.15 -12.69 5.24
CA LYS A 38 13.47 -12.29 5.77
C LYS A 38 14.16 -11.23 4.91
N GLN A 39 13.89 -11.23 3.60
CA GLN A 39 14.40 -10.24 2.66
C GLN A 39 13.71 -8.89 2.91
N LYS A 40 14.31 -8.07 3.78
CA LYS A 40 13.81 -6.73 4.16
C LYS A 40 13.84 -5.72 3.00
N GLN A 41 14.55 -6.04 1.91
CA GLN A 41 14.71 -5.15 0.76
C GLN A 41 13.85 -5.63 -0.40
N LYS A 42 12.82 -4.85 -0.73
CA LYS A 42 12.14 -4.98 -2.02
C LYS A 42 13.20 -4.68 -3.10
N PRO A 43 13.30 -5.48 -4.18
CA PRO A 43 14.20 -5.11 -5.26
C PRO A 43 13.80 -3.73 -5.76
N ASN A 44 14.78 -2.83 -5.91
CA ASN A 44 14.57 -1.56 -6.59
C ASN A 44 14.12 -1.89 -8.02
N ARG A 45 12.83 -1.73 -8.29
CA ARG A 45 12.28 -1.87 -9.64
C ARG A 45 12.82 -0.70 -10.44
N LYS A 46 13.91 -0.93 -11.15
CA LYS A 46 14.45 0.04 -12.10
C LYS A 46 13.51 0.07 -13.29
N ASP A 47 13.17 1.27 -13.74
CA ASP A 47 12.41 1.41 -14.97
C ASP A 47 13.30 0.94 -16.14
N PRO A 48 12.78 0.09 -17.05
CA PRO A 48 13.55 -0.41 -18.19
C PRO A 48 13.96 0.69 -19.19
N GLY A 49 13.54 1.94 -18.99
CA GLY A 49 13.93 3.10 -19.78
C GLY A 49 13.33 3.13 -21.18
N ILE A 50 13.51 4.26 -21.87
CA ILE A 50 13.09 4.40 -23.28
C ILE A 50 14.20 3.80 -24.17
N PRO A 51 13.87 2.85 -25.06
CA PRO A 51 14.84 2.27 -26.00
C PRO A 51 15.40 3.29 -26.99
N ASN A 52 16.68 3.13 -27.40
CA ASN A 52 17.34 4.00 -28.39
C ASN A 52 16.82 3.83 -29.82
N SER A 53 16.10 2.75 -30.12
CA SER A 53 15.52 2.52 -31.44
C SER A 53 14.33 3.43 -31.76
N LEU A 54 13.81 4.16 -30.76
CA LEU A 54 12.68 5.05 -30.94
C LEU A 54 13.12 6.34 -31.65
N PRO A 55 12.50 6.72 -32.78
CA PRO A 55 12.92 7.85 -33.61
C PRO A 55 12.86 9.21 -32.91
N PHE A 56 12.07 9.35 -31.83
CA PHE A 56 11.91 10.59 -31.07
C PHE A 56 12.26 10.42 -29.58
N LYS A 57 13.19 9.52 -29.25
CA LYS A 57 13.59 9.27 -27.84
C LYS A 57 13.97 10.57 -27.10
N ASP A 58 14.72 11.45 -27.73
CA ASP A 58 15.23 12.68 -27.11
C ASP A 58 14.12 13.71 -26.85
N GLU A 59 13.08 13.74 -27.71
CA GLU A 59 11.89 14.57 -27.48
C GLU A 59 11.08 14.03 -26.30
N VAL A 60 10.86 12.72 -26.26
CA VAL A 60 10.13 12.07 -25.16
C VAL A 60 10.84 12.27 -23.82
N ILE A 61 12.18 12.20 -23.78
CA ILE A 61 12.95 12.48 -22.56
C ILE A 61 12.75 13.92 -22.11
N ARG A 62 12.85 14.88 -23.03
CA ARG A 62 12.65 16.32 -22.73
C ARG A 62 11.25 16.60 -22.19
N GLU A 63 10.21 16.03 -22.78
CA GLU A 63 8.83 16.18 -22.31
C GLU A 63 8.64 15.61 -20.89
N VAL A 64 9.23 14.45 -20.60
CA VAL A 64 9.16 13.82 -19.28
C VAL A 64 9.88 14.67 -18.23
N GLU A 65 11.02 15.27 -18.56
CA GLU A 65 11.74 16.18 -17.66
C GLU A 65 10.91 17.44 -17.35
N GLN A 66 10.34 18.07 -18.37
CA GLN A 66 9.46 19.23 -18.21
C GLN A 66 8.21 18.88 -17.39
N TYR A 67 7.65 17.69 -17.57
CA TYR A 67 6.52 17.21 -16.78
C TYR A 67 6.90 17.04 -15.30
N LYS A 68 8.06 16.43 -15.01
CA LYS A 68 8.55 16.26 -13.64
C LYS A 68 8.79 17.60 -12.95
N GLN A 69 9.39 18.57 -13.64
CA GLN A 69 9.60 19.92 -13.12
C GLN A 69 8.27 20.59 -12.73
N ARG A 70 7.27 20.58 -13.62
CA ARG A 70 5.93 21.14 -13.34
C ARG A 70 5.24 20.46 -12.16
N GLU A 71 5.32 19.14 -12.05
CA GLU A 71 4.72 18.41 -10.93
C GLU A 71 5.43 18.67 -9.60
N GLU A 72 6.76 18.84 -9.62
CA GLU A 72 7.53 19.22 -8.44
C GLU A 72 7.17 20.62 -7.96
N GLU A 73 7.11 21.61 -8.86
CA GLU A 73 6.67 22.97 -8.55
C GLU A 73 5.25 22.98 -7.97
N ARG A 74 4.32 22.25 -8.60
CA ARG A 74 2.94 22.11 -8.10
C ARG A 74 2.91 21.52 -6.70
N LYS A 75 3.72 20.49 -6.45
CA LYS A 75 3.82 19.84 -5.13
C LYS A 75 4.43 20.77 -4.09
N GLN A 76 5.43 21.57 -4.46
CA GLN A 76 6.02 22.59 -3.59
C GLN A 76 5.00 23.67 -3.25
N LEU A 77 4.30 24.23 -4.24
CA LEU A 77 3.23 25.21 -4.05
C LEU A 77 2.14 24.67 -3.12
N LEU A 78 1.71 23.42 -3.30
CA LEU A 78 0.72 22.79 -2.44
C LEU A 78 1.22 22.64 -0.99
N LYS A 79 2.50 22.24 -0.81
CA LYS A 79 3.13 22.15 0.52
C LYS A 79 3.21 23.52 1.20
N GLU A 80 3.58 24.56 0.45
CA GLU A 80 3.65 25.92 0.97
C GLU A 80 2.29 26.46 1.36
N LYS A 81 1.28 26.28 0.50
CA LYS A 81 -0.11 26.65 0.80
C LYS A 81 -0.62 25.92 2.04
N ALA A 82 -0.33 24.63 2.18
CA ALA A 82 -0.68 23.86 3.37
C ALA A 82 0.06 24.35 4.63
N LYS A 83 1.33 24.75 4.50
CA LYS A 83 2.13 25.31 5.61
C LYS A 83 1.58 26.67 6.05
N LYS A 84 1.27 27.57 5.11
CA LYS A 84 0.65 28.88 5.37
C LYS A 84 -0.69 28.71 6.08
N ARG A 85 -1.61 27.88 5.55
CA ARG A 85 -2.89 27.57 6.21
C ARG A 85 -2.73 27.02 7.63
N ARG A 86 -1.72 26.16 7.85
CA ARG A 86 -1.43 25.63 9.20
C ARG A 86 -0.89 26.71 10.14
N GLN A 87 -0.05 27.62 9.64
CA GLN A 87 0.47 28.75 10.41
C GLN A 87 -0.65 29.73 10.76
N GLU A 88 -1.50 30.09 9.81
CA GLU A 88 -2.68 30.94 10.00
C GLU A 88 -3.64 30.35 11.05
N ALA A 89 -4.02 29.07 10.92
CA ALA A 89 -4.85 28.41 11.91
C ALA A 89 -4.18 28.36 13.31
N LYS A 90 -2.85 28.21 13.37
CA LYS A 90 -2.12 28.26 14.63
C LYS A 90 -2.12 29.68 15.21
N SER A 91 -1.89 30.73 14.42
CA SER A 91 -1.96 32.11 14.91
C SER A 91 -3.37 32.48 15.36
N GLU A 92 -4.41 32.10 14.60
CA GLU A 92 -5.80 32.32 14.97
C GLU A 92 -6.16 31.62 16.29
N SER A 93 -5.77 30.35 16.47
CA SER A 93 -6.02 29.65 17.74
C SER A 93 -5.26 30.26 18.92
N LEU A 94 -4.06 30.81 18.69
CA LEU A 94 -3.30 31.52 19.72
C LEU A 94 -3.95 32.88 20.06
N ASN A 95 -4.44 33.62 19.06
CA ASN A 95 -5.14 34.88 19.26
C ASN A 95 -6.45 34.66 20.02
N LYS A 96 -7.27 33.68 19.61
CA LYS A 96 -8.48 33.26 20.35
C LYS A 96 -8.18 32.84 21.78
N ARG A 97 -6.99 32.31 22.06
CA ARG A 97 -6.58 31.97 23.43
C ARG A 97 -6.15 33.20 24.24
N ARG A 98 -5.58 34.22 23.60
CA ARG A 98 -5.21 35.51 24.22
C ARG A 98 -6.43 36.40 24.50
N GLU A 99 -7.49 36.27 23.70
CA GLU A 99 -8.76 37.00 23.86
C GLU A 99 -9.58 36.54 25.09
N ILE A 100 -9.28 35.38 25.67
CA ILE A 100 -9.95 34.89 26.88
C ILE A 100 -9.39 35.64 28.08
N THR A 101 -10.20 36.53 28.68
CA THR A 101 -9.79 37.39 29.79
C THR A 101 -10.37 36.96 31.14
N THR A 102 -11.53 36.28 31.15
CA THR A 102 -12.22 35.86 32.38
C THR A 102 -11.96 34.38 32.71
N ILE A 103 -11.97 34.05 34.01
CA ILE A 103 -11.71 32.68 34.51
C ILE A 103 -12.85 31.72 34.11
N ASP A 104 -14.10 32.21 34.08
CA ASP A 104 -15.28 31.40 33.72
C ASP A 104 -15.29 30.99 32.25
N GLU A 105 -14.88 31.90 31.34
CA GLU A 105 -14.73 31.59 29.91
C GLU A 105 -13.62 30.56 29.66
N LEU A 106 -12.52 30.64 30.41
CA LEU A 106 -11.45 29.66 30.34
C LEU A 106 -11.94 28.27 30.76
N ALA A 107 -12.68 28.18 31.86
CA ALA A 107 -13.26 26.93 32.35
C ALA A 107 -14.28 26.34 31.37
N ALA A 108 -15.13 27.16 30.76
CA ALA A 108 -16.07 26.72 29.73
C ALA A 108 -15.35 26.21 28.47
N SER A 109 -14.27 26.88 28.04
CA SER A 109 -13.46 26.45 26.89
C SER A 109 -12.76 25.11 27.12
N ALA A 110 -12.29 24.85 28.35
CA ALA A 110 -11.66 23.60 28.73
C ALA A 110 -12.65 22.42 28.67
N LYS A 111 -13.87 22.60 29.21
CA LYS A 111 -14.94 21.59 29.16
C LYS A 111 -15.36 21.26 27.72
N LYS A 112 -15.44 22.27 26.84
CA LYS A 112 -15.74 22.02 25.41
C LYS A 112 -14.66 21.17 24.73
N ARG A 113 -13.38 21.46 24.98
CA ARG A 113 -12.25 20.70 24.40
C ARG A 113 -12.20 19.24 24.86
N THR A 114 -12.55 18.94 26.11
CA THR A 114 -12.58 17.55 26.60
C THR A 114 -13.65 16.74 25.89
N VAL A 115 -14.86 17.31 25.72
CA VAL A 115 -15.97 16.69 24.99
C VAL A 115 -15.59 16.43 23.52
N GLU A 116 -15.01 17.42 22.83
CA GLU A 116 -14.54 17.26 21.45
C GLU A 116 -13.49 16.15 21.30
N PHE A 117 -12.57 16.03 22.26
CA PHE A 117 -11.54 15.00 22.24
C PHE A 117 -12.12 13.60 22.41
N GLU A 118 -13.08 13.43 23.33
CA GLU A 118 -13.78 12.16 23.56
C GLU A 118 -14.59 11.72 22.34
N GLN A 119 -15.33 12.65 21.73
CA GLN A 119 -16.06 12.42 20.47
C GLN A 119 -15.10 11.94 19.38
N ARG A 120 -13.98 12.66 19.17
CA ARG A 120 -12.96 12.29 18.17
C ARG A 120 -12.34 10.92 18.43
N LYS A 121 -12.14 10.53 19.69
CA LYS A 121 -11.68 9.17 20.05
C LYS A 121 -12.72 8.12 19.67
N SER A 122 -14.00 8.39 19.96
CA SER A 122 -15.10 7.48 19.64
C SER A 122 -15.22 7.27 18.12
N ASP A 123 -15.09 8.34 17.32
CA ASP A 123 -15.16 8.28 15.87
C ASP A 123 -13.96 7.56 15.26
N LYS A 124 -12.75 7.76 15.81
CA LYS A 124 -11.57 7.01 15.39
C LYS A 124 -11.72 5.52 15.64
N LYS A 125 -12.32 5.13 16.78
CA LYS A 125 -12.63 3.72 17.10
C LYS A 125 -13.64 3.14 16.12
N LYS A 126 -14.73 3.86 15.83
CA LYS A 126 -15.77 3.47 14.84
C LYS A 126 -15.20 3.34 13.42
N ARG A 127 -14.31 4.25 13.02
CA ARG A 127 -13.64 4.18 11.70
C ARG A 127 -12.73 2.97 11.58
N ASN A 128 -11.96 2.66 12.61
CA ASN A 128 -11.08 1.49 12.62
C ASN A 128 -11.87 0.18 12.62
N SER A 129 -12.97 0.08 13.39
CA SER A 129 -13.81 -1.12 13.36
C SER A 129 -14.47 -1.33 12.00
N LYS A 130 -14.96 -0.27 11.36
CA LYS A 130 -15.50 -0.33 9.99
C LYS A 130 -14.43 -0.74 8.97
N ALA A 131 -13.21 -0.22 9.05
CA ALA A 131 -12.11 -0.58 8.16
C ALA A 131 -11.70 -2.05 8.33
N ASN A 132 -11.66 -2.56 9.56
CA ASN A 132 -11.37 -3.96 9.84
C ASN A 132 -12.49 -4.89 9.34
N ALA A 133 -13.76 -4.51 9.50
CA ALA A 133 -14.90 -5.27 8.99
C ALA A 133 -14.90 -5.34 7.45
N ALA A 134 -14.59 -4.22 6.77
CA ALA A 134 -14.47 -4.17 5.32
C ALA A 134 -13.32 -5.04 4.79
N ALA A 135 -12.16 -5.03 5.46
CA ALA A 135 -11.03 -5.88 5.11
C ALA A 135 -11.32 -7.38 5.33
N SER A 136 -12.09 -7.72 6.36
CA SER A 136 -12.53 -9.10 6.63
C SER A 136 -13.54 -9.59 5.58
N SER A 137 -14.49 -8.74 5.17
CA SER A 137 -15.47 -9.05 4.12
C SER A 137 -14.80 -9.24 2.76
N GLN A 138 -13.81 -8.42 2.42
CA GLN A 138 -13.01 -8.58 1.18
C GLN A 138 -12.16 -9.85 1.17
N GLN A 139 -11.73 -10.35 2.32
CA GLN A 139 -11.03 -11.64 2.40
C GLN A 139 -11.99 -12.82 2.21
N GLN A 140 -13.24 -12.70 2.67
CA GLN A 140 -14.24 -13.75 2.50
C GLN A 140 -14.71 -13.89 1.05
N CYS A 141 -14.90 -12.80 0.30
CA CYS A 141 -15.25 -12.92 -1.13
C CYS A 141 -14.09 -13.52 -1.96
N ASN A 142 -12.84 -13.14 -1.67
CA ASN A 142 -11.67 -13.67 -2.39
C ASN A 142 -11.38 -15.15 -2.12
N VAL A 143 -11.92 -15.74 -1.05
CA VAL A 143 -11.80 -17.17 -0.75
C VAL A 143 -12.85 -17.99 -1.51
N VAL A 144 -14.04 -17.44 -1.75
CA VAL A 144 -15.13 -18.14 -2.45
C VAL A 144 -14.85 -18.30 -3.95
N ASP A 145 -14.06 -17.41 -4.55
CA ASP A 145 -13.68 -17.47 -5.98
C ASP A 145 -12.44 -18.37 -6.27
N MET A 146 -11.86 -19.05 -5.26
CA MET A 146 -10.65 -19.88 -5.40
C MET A 146 -10.88 -21.40 -5.22
N ASP A 147 -12.13 -21.85 -5.10
CA ASP A 147 -12.49 -23.27 -4.95
C ASP A 147 -13.29 -23.83 -6.15
N GLN A 148 -13.17 -23.20 -7.33
CA GLN A 148 -13.65 -23.75 -8.61
C GLN A 148 -12.51 -23.80 -9.64
N ASP A 149 -11.60 -24.77 -9.49
CA ASP A 149 -10.74 -25.34 -10.56
C ASP A 149 -10.07 -26.65 -10.08
#